data_AF-A0AA97GYA9-F1
#
_entry.id   AF-A0AA97GYA9-F1
#
_cell.length_a   1.000
_cell.length_b   1.000
_cell.length_c   1.000
_cell.angle_alpha   90.00
_cell.angle_beta   90.00
_cell.angle_gamma   90.00
#
_symmetry.space_group_name_H-M   'P 1'
#
loop_
_entity.id
_entity.type
_entity.pdbx_description
1 polymer ?
#
loop_
_entity_poly.entity_id
_entity_poly.type
_entity_poly.pdbx_seq_one_letter_code
_entity_poly.pdbx_strand_id
1 'polypeptide(L)'
;MLEIFVVIALVIAIVLIMNKKSEATIEKTNKQPISHKQPLQNPIQTKAKSPIIKDSSKNDVHGIDYDGRHIQDAIKYRDLGRVAFKEGRNNDAWNYFSMESEEYAKHAEVMGFSAINTICLCNSVGEARANILRVEGKHLDAFFHIFLWVATSKHRKIKKHDQKLQAYFNRCKFKKLTLDEVKAYLNELEAIDSSNIINQFQVWRDNEK
;
A
#
# COMPACT_ATOMS: atom_id res chain seq x y z
N MET A 1 -22.14 22.71 -7.69
CA MET A 1 -21.31 22.88 -6.46
C MET A 1 -21.89 22.15 -5.25
N LEU A 2 -23.19 22.24 -4.97
CA LEU A 2 -23.82 21.57 -3.81
C LEU A 2 -23.64 20.03 -3.79
N GLU A 3 -23.69 19.38 -4.95
CA GLU A 3 -23.57 17.91 -5.06
C GLU A 3 -22.18 17.38 -4.68
N ILE A 4 -21.12 18.14 -4.95
CA ILE A 4 -19.73 17.75 -4.62
C ILE A 4 -19.52 17.75 -3.10
N PHE A 5 -20.09 18.73 -2.39
CA PHE A 5 -20.02 18.78 -0.93
C PHE A 5 -20.78 17.62 -0.26
N VAL A 6 -21.89 17.17 -0.84
CA VAL A 6 -22.65 16.01 -0.32
C VAL A 6 -21.84 14.73 -0.45
N VAL A 7 -21.16 14.51 -1.59
CA VAL A 7 -20.31 13.33 -1.80
C VAL A 7 -19.11 13.33 -0.84
N ILE A 8 -18.45 14.48 -0.65
CA ILE A 8 -17.31 14.60 0.29
C ILE A 8 -17.77 14.33 1.72
N ALA A 9 -18.91 14.88 2.15
CA ALA A 9 -19.45 14.65 3.49
C ALA A 9 -19.79 13.16 3.73
N LEU A 10 -20.30 12.46 2.71
CA LEU A 10 -20.62 11.04 2.78
C LEU A 10 -19.36 10.17 2.92
N VAL A 11 -18.31 10.50 2.17
CA VAL A 11 -17.01 9.80 2.27
C VAL A 11 -16.39 10.01 3.66
N ILE A 12 -16.42 11.23 4.20
CA ILE A 12 -15.91 11.52 5.55
C ILE A 12 -16.71 10.76 6.61
N ALA A 13 -18.04 10.74 6.51
CA ALA A 13 -18.89 10.01 7.45
C ALA A 13 -18.59 8.50 7.44
N ILE A 14 -18.40 7.90 6.27
CA ILE A 14 -18.05 6.48 6.13
C ILE A 14 -16.69 6.19 6.79
N VAL A 15 -15.67 7.03 6.55
CA VAL A 15 -14.34 6.86 7.14
C VAL A 15 -14.39 6.94 8.68
N LEU A 16 -15.16 7.88 9.23
CA LEU A 16 -15.32 8.02 10.68
C LEU A 16 -16.05 6.82 11.32
N ILE A 17 -17.08 6.29 10.66
CA ILE A 17 -17.80 5.10 11.14
C ILE A 17 -16.88 3.87 11.13
N MET A 18 -16.02 3.74 10.11
CA MET A 18 -15.05 2.64 10.02
C MET A 18 -13.99 2.73 11.13
N ASN A 19 -13.51 3.93 11.46
CA ASN A 19 -12.52 4.11 12.53
C ASN A 19 -13.08 3.78 13.91
N LYS A 20 -14.32 4.21 14.23
CA LYS A 20 -14.96 3.97 15.54
C LYS A 20 -15.20 2.49 15.85
N LYS A 21 -15.38 1.65 14.82
CA LYS A 21 -15.58 0.20 14.98
C LYS A 21 -14.29 -0.54 15.35
N SER A 22 -13.12 0.03 15.02
CA SER A 22 -11.81 -0.55 15.34
C SER A 22 -11.45 -0.44 16.82
N GLU A 23 -11.83 0.66 17.47
CA GLU A 23 -11.52 0.93 18.88
C GLU A 23 -12.31 0.01 19.84
N ALA A 24 -13.56 -0.31 19.51
CA ALA A 24 -14.42 -1.16 20.34
C ALA A 24 -13.97 -2.64 20.42
N THR A 25 -13.03 -3.06 19.58
CA THR A 25 -12.55 -4.46 19.53
C THR A 25 -11.29 -4.67 20.38
N ILE A 26 -10.53 -3.61 20.67
CA ILE A 26 -9.23 -3.69 21.34
C ILE A 26 -9.37 -3.86 22.86
N GLU A 27 -10.51 -3.47 23.46
CA GLU A 27 -10.69 -3.48 24.92
C GLU A 27 -11.01 -4.87 25.53
N LYS A 28 -11.25 -5.91 24.70
CA LYS A 28 -11.71 -7.23 25.19
C LYS A 28 -10.67 -8.35 25.23
N THR A 29 -9.41 -8.12 24.83
CA THR A 29 -8.41 -9.20 24.71
C THR A 29 -7.05 -8.88 25.33
N ASN A 30 -7.01 -8.30 26.53
CA ASN A 30 -5.74 -8.25 27.27
C ASN A 30 -5.88 -8.45 28.78
N LYS A 31 -6.02 -9.73 29.18
CA LYS A 31 -5.65 -10.23 30.51
C LYS A 31 -5.13 -11.66 30.41
N GLN A 32 -3.83 -11.83 30.19
CA GLN A 32 -2.97 -12.72 31.00
C GLN A 32 -1.49 -12.65 30.54
N PRO A 33 -0.53 -12.80 31.47
CA PRO A 33 0.86 -12.45 31.25
C PRO A 33 1.69 -13.65 30.78
N ILE A 34 2.58 -13.45 29.81
CA ILE A 34 3.65 -14.40 29.52
C ILE A 34 5.00 -13.74 29.80
N SER A 35 5.63 -14.30 30.82
CA SER A 35 7.00 -14.08 31.26
C SER A 35 8.00 -14.72 30.29
N HIS A 36 8.99 -13.95 29.80
CA HIS A 36 10.36 -14.45 29.64
C HIS A 36 11.41 -13.33 29.50
N LYS A 37 12.20 -13.20 30.57
CA LYS A 37 13.66 -12.93 30.69
C LYS A 37 14.34 -11.92 29.74
N GLN A 38 14.81 -10.82 30.34
CA GLN A 38 15.96 -9.98 29.90
C GLN A 38 17.30 -10.57 30.44
N PRO A 39 18.48 -9.98 30.16
CA PRO A 39 19.06 -9.59 28.87
C PRO A 39 20.52 -10.12 28.72
N LEU A 40 21.07 -10.20 27.51
CA LEU A 40 22.53 -10.16 27.34
C LEU A 40 22.93 -8.73 26.95
N GLN A 41 23.53 -8.02 27.89
CA GLN A 41 24.25 -6.77 27.65
C GLN A 41 25.60 -7.10 27.01
N ASN A 42 25.99 -6.34 25.98
CA ASN A 42 27.27 -5.64 26.02
C ASN A 42 27.31 -4.49 25.00
N PRO A 43 28.13 -3.46 25.26
CA PRO A 43 27.87 -2.09 24.83
C PRO A 43 28.74 -1.73 23.62
N ILE A 44 28.14 -1.15 22.59
CA ILE A 44 28.86 -0.29 21.66
C ILE A 44 28.05 1.00 21.53
N GLN A 45 28.47 1.99 22.32
CA GLN A 45 28.21 3.38 22.00
C GLN A 45 28.98 3.72 20.73
N THR A 46 28.26 3.91 19.63
CA THR A 46 28.72 4.80 18.57
C THR A 46 27.54 5.64 18.11
N LYS A 47 27.63 6.94 18.42
CA LYS A 47 26.78 8.02 17.90
C LYS A 47 26.37 7.75 16.46
N ALA A 48 25.09 7.50 16.22
CA ALA A 48 24.52 7.55 14.89
C ALA A 48 24.55 9.01 14.42
N LYS A 49 25.60 9.37 13.67
CA LYS A 49 25.59 10.56 12.83
C LYS A 49 24.53 10.34 11.78
N SER A 50 23.53 11.21 11.73
CA SER A 50 22.66 11.37 10.56
C SER A 50 23.54 11.49 9.31
N PRO A 51 23.24 10.77 8.21
CA PRO A 51 23.98 11.00 6.98
C PRO A 51 23.63 12.39 6.47
N ILE A 52 24.61 13.29 6.51
CA ILE A 52 24.61 14.54 5.76
C ILE A 52 24.66 14.15 4.29
N ILE A 53 23.51 14.19 3.62
CA ILE A 53 23.45 14.14 2.16
C ILE A 53 23.74 15.56 1.68
N LYS A 54 24.84 15.71 0.93
CA LYS A 54 25.22 16.98 0.30
C LYS A 54 24.16 17.34 -0.75
N ASP A 55 23.54 18.50 -0.59
CA ASP A 55 22.81 19.16 -1.68
C ASP A 55 23.79 19.44 -2.82
N SER A 56 23.67 18.70 -3.92
CA SER A 56 24.24 19.06 -5.21
C SER A 56 23.20 19.87 -5.99
N SER A 57 22.96 21.10 -5.55
CA SER A 57 22.39 22.13 -6.41
C SER A 57 23.54 22.91 -7.03
N LYS A 58 23.71 22.75 -8.35
CA LYS A 58 24.22 23.76 -9.30
C LYS A 58 24.26 23.14 -10.68
N ASN A 59 23.32 23.57 -11.52
CA ASN A 59 23.58 23.95 -12.91
C ASN A 59 22.37 24.72 -13.43
N ASP A 60 22.55 26.04 -13.54
CA ASP A 60 21.66 26.95 -14.26
C ASP A 60 21.76 26.66 -15.76
N VAL A 61 20.65 26.24 -16.38
CA VAL A 61 20.41 26.38 -17.82
C VAL A 61 18.94 26.78 -18.01
N HIS A 62 18.74 27.93 -18.64
CA HIS A 62 17.42 28.45 -19.02
C HIS A 62 16.71 27.52 -20.03
N GLY A 63 15.46 27.16 -19.73
CA GLY A 63 14.44 26.81 -20.71
C GLY A 63 13.94 25.36 -20.63
N ILE A 64 12.73 25.21 -20.07
CA ILE A 64 11.91 23.98 -19.97
C ILE A 64 12.27 23.07 -18.78
N ASP A 65 11.77 23.41 -17.58
CA ASP A 65 11.75 22.53 -16.41
C ASP A 65 10.58 21.54 -16.56
N TYR A 66 10.78 20.51 -17.41
CA TYR A 66 9.88 19.36 -17.56
C TYR A 66 10.47 18.16 -16.78
N ASP A 67 9.66 17.53 -15.93
CA ASP A 67 9.51 16.05 -15.86
C ASP A 67 10.36 15.18 -14.89
N GLY A 68 11.32 15.69 -14.12
CA GLY A 68 12.18 14.81 -13.26
C GLY A 68 11.76 14.61 -11.80
N ARG A 69 11.21 15.67 -11.18
CA ARG A 69 11.21 15.82 -9.71
C ARG A 69 10.31 14.83 -8.98
N HIS A 70 9.07 14.68 -9.43
CA HIS A 70 8.09 13.80 -8.79
C HIS A 70 8.55 12.33 -8.82
N ILE A 71 9.19 11.87 -9.89
CA ILE A 71 9.79 10.53 -9.93
C ILE A 71 10.94 10.40 -8.94
N GLN A 72 11.82 11.41 -8.83
CA GLN A 72 12.91 11.40 -7.86
C GLN A 72 12.39 11.35 -6.41
N ASP A 73 11.36 12.14 -6.09
CA ASP A 73 10.73 12.14 -4.78
C ASP A 73 10.02 10.81 -4.49
N ALA A 74 9.31 10.23 -5.47
CA ALA A 74 8.73 8.90 -5.34
C ALA A 74 9.80 7.83 -5.02
N ILE A 75 10.93 7.85 -5.72
CA ILE A 75 12.07 6.96 -5.47
C ILE A 75 12.64 7.17 -4.06
N LYS A 76 12.81 8.42 -3.64
CA LYS A 76 13.27 8.76 -2.29
C LYS A 76 12.33 8.19 -1.23
N TYR A 77 11.02 8.38 -1.37
CA TYR A 77 10.04 7.84 -0.44
C TYR A 77 10.00 6.31 -0.44
N ARG A 78 10.16 5.66 -1.60
CA ARG A 78 10.30 4.20 -1.67
C ARG A 78 11.46 3.69 -0.82
N ASP A 79 12.61 4.34 -0.92
CA ASP A 79 13.82 3.91 -0.21
C ASP A 79 13.69 4.17 1.30
N LEU A 80 13.13 5.32 1.70
CA LEU A 80 12.79 5.61 3.09
C LEU A 80 11.78 4.58 3.65
N GLY A 81 10.75 4.23 2.89
CA GLY A 81 9.75 3.23 3.28
C GLY A 81 10.36 1.84 3.46
N ARG A 82 11.29 1.44 2.58
CA ARG A 82 12.02 0.17 2.70
C ARG A 82 12.91 0.14 3.94
N VAL A 83 13.58 1.24 4.26
CA VAL A 83 14.41 1.35 5.48
C VAL A 83 13.51 1.26 6.72
N ALA A 84 12.47 2.08 6.80
CA ALA A 84 11.53 2.09 7.92
C ALA A 84 10.90 0.70 8.15
N PHE A 85 10.49 0.00 7.08
CA PHE A 85 9.94 -1.35 7.20
C PHE A 85 10.95 -2.36 7.75
N LYS A 86 12.21 -2.30 7.29
CA LYS A 86 13.29 -3.17 7.81
C LYS A 86 13.59 -2.92 9.29
N GLU A 87 13.41 -1.68 9.75
CA GLU A 87 13.58 -1.28 11.16
C GLU A 87 12.34 -1.56 12.01
N GLY A 88 11.27 -2.14 11.44
CA GLY A 88 10.01 -2.41 12.15
C GLY A 88 9.15 -1.15 12.39
N ARG A 89 9.51 0.00 11.82
CA ARG A 89 8.74 1.24 11.88
C ARG A 89 7.61 1.23 10.84
N ASN A 90 6.63 0.34 11.06
CA ASN A 90 5.56 0.05 10.09
C ASN A 90 4.70 1.28 9.73
N ASN A 91 4.38 2.14 10.70
CA ASN A 91 3.61 3.37 10.45
C ASN A 91 4.38 4.35 9.55
N ASP A 92 5.67 4.56 9.82
CA ASP A 92 6.54 5.40 9.00
C ASP A 92 6.65 4.83 7.58
N ALA A 93 6.85 3.52 7.47
CA ALA A 93 6.90 2.83 6.19
C ALA A 93 5.61 3.02 5.39
N TRP A 94 4.45 2.90 6.04
CA TRP A 94 3.15 3.12 5.42
C TRP A 94 3.00 4.55 4.89
N ASN A 95 3.41 5.54 5.69
CA ASN A 95 3.38 6.95 5.29
C ASN A 95 4.29 7.21 4.09
N TYR A 96 5.52 6.68 4.10
CA TYR A 96 6.43 6.84 2.97
C TYR A 96 5.90 6.16 1.70
N PHE A 97 5.36 4.94 1.75
CA PHE A 97 4.73 4.32 0.58
C PHE A 97 3.44 5.02 0.14
N SER A 98 2.80 5.79 1.01
CA SER A 98 1.68 6.67 0.66
C SER A 98 2.17 7.87 -0.14
N MET A 99 3.24 8.52 0.33
CA MET A 99 3.89 9.62 -0.37
C MET A 99 4.48 9.18 -1.72
N GLU A 100 5.06 7.98 -1.82
CA GLU A 100 5.52 7.43 -3.11
C GLU A 100 4.38 7.39 -4.15
N SER A 101 3.20 6.91 -3.75
CA SER A 101 2.05 6.85 -4.65
C SER A 101 1.48 8.24 -4.98
N GLU A 102 1.57 9.20 -4.06
CA GLU A 102 1.13 10.58 -4.29
C GLU A 102 2.03 11.27 -5.32
N GLU A 103 3.35 11.12 -5.19
CA GLU A 103 4.31 11.66 -6.15
C GLU A 103 4.18 10.99 -7.52
N TYR A 104 3.89 9.69 -7.59
CA TYR A 104 3.52 9.05 -8.85
C TYR A 104 2.25 9.64 -9.48
N ALA A 105 1.23 9.96 -8.68
CA ALA A 105 0.01 10.59 -9.20
C ALA A 105 0.30 11.99 -9.77
N LYS A 106 1.11 12.80 -9.07
CA LYS A 106 1.55 14.12 -9.54
C LYS A 106 2.36 14.02 -10.83
N HIS A 107 3.31 13.08 -10.91
CA HIS A 107 4.06 12.84 -12.14
C HIS A 107 3.13 12.47 -13.30
N ALA A 108 2.19 11.55 -13.06
CA ALA A 108 1.26 11.11 -14.08
C ALA A 108 0.36 12.25 -14.59
N GLU A 109 -0.07 13.16 -13.70
CA GLU A 109 -0.80 14.38 -14.06
C GLU A 109 0.05 15.32 -14.93
N VAL A 110 1.27 15.64 -14.49
CA VAL A 110 2.20 16.51 -15.24
C VAL A 110 2.50 15.93 -16.64
N MET A 111 2.58 14.61 -16.74
CA MET A 111 2.88 13.92 -17.99
C MET A 111 1.67 13.57 -18.85
N GLY A 112 0.46 13.96 -18.42
CA GLY A 112 -0.76 13.67 -19.17
C GLY A 112 -1.01 12.17 -19.35
N PHE A 113 -0.65 11.35 -18.36
CA PHE A 113 -0.92 9.92 -18.39
C PHE A 113 -2.43 9.66 -18.43
N SER A 114 -2.82 8.59 -19.14
CA SER A 114 -4.19 8.09 -19.06
C SER A 114 -4.51 7.62 -17.65
N ALA A 115 -5.80 7.64 -17.27
CA ALA A 115 -6.25 7.15 -15.97
C ALA A 115 -5.75 5.73 -15.67
N ILE A 116 -5.72 4.85 -16.68
CA ILE A 116 -5.21 3.48 -16.55
C ILE A 116 -3.72 3.48 -16.20
N ASN A 117 -2.90 4.27 -16.92
CA ASN A 117 -1.47 4.36 -16.65
C ASN A 117 -1.19 4.93 -15.26
N THR A 118 -1.96 5.94 -14.83
CA THR A 118 -1.90 6.50 -13.48
C THR A 118 -2.23 5.45 -12.43
N ILE A 119 -3.32 4.69 -12.60
CA ILE A 119 -3.72 3.62 -11.68
C ILE A 119 -2.64 2.54 -11.58
N CYS A 120 -2.05 2.12 -12.71
CA CYS A 120 -0.97 1.14 -12.74
C CYS A 120 0.27 1.63 -11.99
N LEU A 121 0.65 2.90 -12.20
CA LEU A 121 1.80 3.50 -11.55
C LEU A 121 1.59 3.62 -10.03
N CYS A 122 0.46 4.18 -9.60
CA CYS A 122 0.12 4.35 -8.19
C CYS A 122 0.00 3.01 -7.45
N ASN A 123 -0.50 1.94 -8.11
CA ASN A 123 -0.60 0.62 -7.49
C ASN A 123 0.69 -0.21 -7.53
N SER A 124 1.76 0.29 -8.15
CA SER A 124 3.08 -0.39 -8.15
C SER A 124 3.65 -0.58 -6.73
N VAL A 125 3.22 0.24 -5.77
CA VAL A 125 3.59 0.14 -4.35
C VAL A 125 2.85 -0.97 -3.59
N GLY A 126 1.88 -1.63 -4.23
CA GLY A 126 0.94 -2.55 -3.58
C GLY A 126 1.62 -3.71 -2.84
N GLU A 127 2.70 -4.27 -3.39
CA GLU A 127 3.45 -5.33 -2.69
C GLU A 127 4.05 -4.83 -1.36
N ALA A 128 4.56 -3.61 -1.32
CA ALA A 128 5.19 -3.05 -0.13
C ALA A 128 4.16 -2.80 0.98
N ARG A 129 3.02 -2.20 0.63
CA ARG A 129 1.89 -2.01 1.55
C ARG A 129 1.31 -3.33 2.05
N ALA A 130 1.18 -4.32 1.17
CA ALA A 130 0.74 -5.66 1.55
C ALA A 130 1.70 -6.31 2.57
N ASN A 131 3.02 -6.13 2.41
CA ASN A 131 3.98 -6.67 3.36
C ASN A 131 3.84 -6.06 4.76
N ILE A 132 3.55 -4.75 4.86
CA ILE A 132 3.27 -4.07 6.13
C ILE A 132 2.02 -4.66 6.79
N LEU A 133 0.89 -4.66 6.07
CA LEU A 133 -0.37 -5.18 6.60
C LEU A 133 -0.27 -6.66 7.00
N ARG A 134 0.52 -7.45 6.27
CA ARG A 134 0.78 -8.85 6.61
C ARG A 134 1.46 -9.00 7.96
N VAL A 135 2.48 -8.18 8.28
CA VAL A 135 3.17 -8.27 9.58
C VAL A 135 2.30 -7.73 10.73
N GLU A 136 1.34 -6.87 10.44
CA GLU A 136 0.33 -6.40 11.38
C GLU A 136 -0.83 -7.39 11.61
N GLY A 137 -0.82 -8.55 10.94
CA GLY A 137 -1.90 -9.55 11.04
C GLY A 137 -3.17 -9.19 10.24
N LYS A 138 -3.17 -8.08 9.49
CA LYS A 138 -4.27 -7.62 8.64
C LYS A 138 -4.27 -8.36 7.30
N HIS A 139 -4.44 -9.68 7.33
CA HIS A 139 -4.23 -10.55 6.17
C HIS A 139 -5.16 -10.24 4.99
N LEU A 140 -6.42 -9.89 5.27
CA LEU A 140 -7.38 -9.57 4.22
C LEU A 140 -7.03 -8.26 3.51
N ASP A 141 -6.70 -7.21 4.26
CA ASP A 141 -6.26 -5.93 3.69
C ASP A 141 -4.94 -6.10 2.93
N ALA A 142 -4.03 -6.92 3.46
CA ALA A 142 -2.79 -7.26 2.79
C ALA A 142 -3.03 -7.96 1.44
N PHE A 143 -3.99 -8.89 1.40
CA PHE A 143 -4.38 -9.57 0.17
C PHE A 143 -5.03 -8.63 -0.84
N PHE A 144 -5.86 -7.68 -0.39
CA PHE A 144 -6.44 -6.65 -1.26
C PHE A 144 -5.37 -5.86 -2.04
N HIS A 145 -4.30 -5.43 -1.36
CA HIS A 145 -3.21 -4.71 -2.03
C HIS A 145 -2.45 -5.59 -3.05
N ILE A 146 -2.25 -6.87 -2.78
CA ILE A 146 -1.69 -7.80 -3.78
C ILE A 146 -2.65 -7.98 -4.94
N PHE A 147 -3.95 -8.15 -4.66
CA PHE A 147 -4.97 -8.33 -5.68
C PHE A 147 -5.02 -7.13 -6.65
N LEU A 148 -5.06 -5.90 -6.12
CA LEU A 148 -4.98 -4.68 -6.93
C LEU A 148 -3.68 -4.58 -7.73
N TRP A 149 -2.54 -4.87 -7.09
CA TRP A 149 -1.24 -4.83 -7.77
C TRP A 149 -1.18 -5.81 -8.94
N VAL A 150 -1.71 -7.03 -8.77
CA VAL A 150 -1.78 -8.03 -9.85
C VAL A 150 -2.77 -7.61 -10.93
N ALA A 151 -3.97 -7.14 -10.57
CA ALA A 151 -4.99 -6.69 -11.50
C ALA A 151 -4.49 -5.56 -12.40
N THR A 152 -3.79 -4.58 -11.80
CA THR A 152 -3.23 -3.43 -12.50
C THR A 152 -1.92 -3.74 -13.24
N SER A 153 -1.33 -4.91 -13.01
CA SER A 153 -0.13 -5.36 -13.73
C SER A 153 -0.43 -6.36 -14.85
N LYS A 154 -1.68 -6.41 -15.34
CA LYS A 154 -2.14 -7.42 -16.33
C LYS A 154 -1.26 -7.48 -17.58
N HIS A 155 -0.83 -6.33 -18.11
CA HIS A 155 0.02 -6.27 -19.31
C HIS A 155 1.49 -6.67 -19.06
N ARG A 156 1.89 -6.86 -17.80
CA ARG A 156 3.24 -7.30 -17.39
C ARG A 156 3.15 -8.36 -16.30
N LYS A 157 2.36 -9.41 -16.54
CA LYS A 157 2.23 -10.51 -15.59
C LYS A 157 3.55 -11.28 -15.49
N ILE A 158 4.15 -11.29 -14.30
CA ILE A 158 5.36 -12.04 -14.00
C ILE A 158 5.07 -13.15 -12.99
N LYS A 159 5.92 -14.19 -12.96
CA LYS A 159 5.80 -15.32 -12.01
C LYS A 159 5.64 -14.88 -10.55
N LYS A 160 6.26 -13.75 -10.17
CA LYS A 160 6.15 -13.17 -8.83
C LYS A 160 4.70 -12.80 -8.45
N HIS A 161 3.90 -12.33 -9.41
CA HIS A 161 2.50 -11.97 -9.18
C HIS A 161 1.70 -13.20 -8.73
N ASP A 162 1.80 -14.31 -9.45
CA ASP A 162 1.06 -15.54 -9.11
C ASP A 162 1.51 -16.12 -7.76
N GLN A 163 2.83 -16.12 -7.50
CA GLN A 163 3.38 -16.58 -6.22
C GLN A 163 2.87 -15.74 -5.04
N LYS A 164 2.85 -14.41 -5.18
CA LYS A 164 2.38 -13.50 -4.13
C LYS A 164 0.87 -13.59 -3.97
N LEU A 165 0.12 -13.66 -5.06
CA LEU A 165 -1.33 -13.82 -5.03
C LEU A 165 -1.72 -15.08 -4.24
N GLN A 166 -1.14 -16.24 -4.57
CA GLN A 166 -1.36 -17.49 -3.85
C GLN A 166 -0.95 -17.39 -2.38
N ALA A 167 0.25 -16.86 -2.10
CA ALA A 167 0.76 -16.77 -0.75
C ALA A 167 -0.13 -15.90 0.16
N TYR A 168 -0.62 -14.77 -0.34
CA TYR A 168 -1.47 -13.88 0.44
C TYR A 168 -2.90 -14.41 0.55
N PHE A 169 -3.44 -15.01 -0.51
CA PHE A 169 -4.73 -15.69 -0.49
C PHE A 169 -4.80 -16.75 0.62
N ASN A 170 -3.79 -17.63 0.69
CA ASN A 170 -3.73 -18.70 1.69
C ASN A 170 -3.73 -18.18 3.14
N ARG A 171 -3.27 -16.94 3.38
CA ARG A 171 -3.26 -16.32 4.71
C ARG A 171 -4.64 -15.80 5.14
N CYS A 172 -5.51 -15.49 4.19
CA CYS A 172 -6.87 -15.02 4.48
C CYS A 172 -7.76 -16.12 5.05
N LYS A 173 -7.43 -17.40 4.80
CA LYS A 173 -8.25 -18.56 5.21
C LYS A 173 -9.71 -18.46 4.77
N PHE A 174 -9.91 -18.01 3.53
CA PHE A 174 -11.24 -17.98 2.89
C PHE A 174 -11.87 -19.37 2.92
N LYS A 175 -13.16 -19.42 3.25
CA LYS A 175 -13.95 -20.66 3.37
C LYS A 175 -14.75 -20.95 2.11
N LYS A 176 -15.23 -19.90 1.43
CA LYS A 176 -16.13 -20.02 0.27
C LYS A 176 -15.42 -19.65 -1.01
N LEU A 177 -14.55 -18.65 -0.97
CA LEU A 177 -13.74 -18.23 -2.11
C LEU A 177 -12.56 -19.18 -2.31
N THR A 178 -12.30 -19.57 -3.56
CA THR A 178 -11.14 -20.33 -4.00
C THR A 178 -10.13 -19.45 -4.75
N LEU A 179 -8.87 -19.88 -4.78
CA LEU A 179 -7.83 -19.14 -5.52
C LEU A 179 -8.10 -19.15 -7.04
N ASP A 180 -8.72 -20.21 -7.55
CA ASP A 180 -9.01 -20.33 -8.98
C ASP A 180 -10.12 -19.37 -9.41
N GLU A 181 -11.14 -19.14 -8.59
CA GLU A 181 -12.13 -18.08 -8.83
C GLU A 181 -11.48 -16.69 -8.89
N VAL A 182 -10.54 -16.39 -7.98
CA VAL A 182 -9.80 -15.12 -8.01
C VAL A 182 -8.98 -14.98 -9.30
N LYS A 183 -8.30 -16.04 -9.72
CA LYS A 183 -7.50 -16.04 -10.95
C LYS A 183 -8.38 -15.92 -12.20
N ALA A 184 -9.52 -16.60 -12.22
CA ALA A 184 -10.50 -16.51 -13.31
C ALA A 184 -10.97 -15.07 -13.48
N TYR A 185 -11.41 -14.43 -12.38
CA TYR A 185 -11.78 -13.01 -12.39
C TYR A 185 -10.67 -12.11 -12.94
N LEU A 186 -9.43 -12.26 -12.46
CA LEU A 186 -8.29 -11.46 -12.95
C LEU A 186 -8.01 -11.67 -14.45
N ASN A 187 -8.22 -12.88 -14.96
CA ASN A 187 -8.04 -13.20 -16.38
C ASN A 187 -9.16 -12.59 -17.24
N GLU A 188 -10.39 -12.55 -16.73
CA GLU A 188 -11.58 -12.01 -17.40
C GLU A 188 -11.65 -10.48 -17.43
N LEU A 189 -10.84 -9.77 -16.63
CA LEU A 189 -10.81 -8.30 -16.63
C LEU A 189 -10.45 -7.70 -18.01
N GLU A 190 -11.43 -7.28 -18.80
CA GLU A 190 -11.17 -6.69 -20.13
C GLU A 190 -10.46 -5.33 -20.03
N ALA A 191 -10.78 -4.55 -19.01
CA ALA A 191 -10.19 -3.25 -18.72
C ALA A 191 -9.89 -3.09 -17.22
N ILE A 192 -8.90 -2.24 -16.91
CA ILE A 192 -8.59 -1.87 -15.53
C ILE A 192 -9.62 -0.82 -15.08
N ASP A 193 -10.67 -1.29 -14.40
CA ASP A 193 -11.63 -0.45 -13.70
C ASP A 193 -11.49 -0.66 -12.18
N SER A 194 -10.94 0.34 -11.50
CA SER A 194 -10.70 0.25 -10.05
C SER A 194 -11.99 0.07 -9.26
N SER A 195 -13.11 0.65 -9.70
CA SER A 195 -14.39 0.52 -9.00
C SER A 195 -14.90 -0.91 -9.07
N ASN A 196 -14.88 -1.53 -10.25
CA ASN A 196 -15.29 -2.92 -10.42
C ASN A 196 -14.41 -3.89 -9.62
N ILE A 197 -13.09 -3.68 -9.65
CA ILE A 197 -12.12 -4.51 -8.92
C ILE A 197 -12.35 -4.39 -7.41
N ILE A 198 -12.56 -3.17 -6.89
CA ILE A 198 -12.83 -2.93 -5.47
C ILE A 198 -14.17 -3.55 -5.07
N ASN A 199 -15.22 -3.34 -5.85
CA ASN A 199 -16.56 -3.86 -5.58
C ASN A 199 -16.55 -5.40 -5.56
N GLN A 200 -15.91 -6.04 -6.52
CA GLN A 200 -15.79 -7.49 -6.53
C GLN A 200 -15.07 -8.01 -5.28
N PHE A 201 -13.99 -7.36 -4.87
CA PHE A 201 -13.28 -7.75 -3.65
C PHE A 201 -14.16 -7.59 -2.40
N GLN A 202 -14.97 -6.54 -2.33
CA GLN A 202 -15.91 -6.33 -1.22
C GLN A 202 -16.97 -7.43 -1.17
N VAL A 203 -17.52 -7.84 -2.31
CA VAL A 203 -18.47 -8.97 -2.40
C VAL A 203 -17.83 -10.23 -1.82
N TRP A 204 -16.61 -10.57 -2.24
CA TRP A 204 -15.89 -11.71 -1.67
C TRP A 204 -15.66 -11.59 -0.16
N ARG A 205 -15.22 -10.42 0.31
CA ARG A 205 -15.01 -10.17 1.75
C ARG A 205 -16.29 -10.34 2.55
N ASP A 206 -17.40 -9.81 2.07
CA ASP A 206 -18.66 -9.82 2.83
C ASP A 206 -19.33 -11.19 2.81
N ASN A 207 -19.11 -11.99 1.76
CA ASN A 207 -19.55 -13.38 1.69
C ASN A 207 -18.80 -14.32 2.65
N GLU A 208 -17.66 -13.89 3.19
CA GLU A 208 -16.82 -14.67 4.11
C GLU A 208 -17.14 -14.45 5.60
N LYS A 209 -18.01 -13.48 5.90
CA LYS A 209 -18.62 -13.29 7.22
C LYS A 209 -19.78 -14.28 7.43
#